data_AF-A0A661Y0S1-F1
#
_entry.id   AF-A0A661Y0S1-F1
#
_cell.length_a   1.000
_cell.length_b   1.000
_cell.length_c   1.000
_cell.angle_alpha   90.00
_cell.angle_beta   90.00
_cell.angle_gamma   90.00
#
_symmetry.space_group_name_H-M   'P 1'
#
loop_
_entity.id
_entity.type
_entity.pdbx_description
1 polymer ?
#
loop_
_entity_poly.entity_id
_entity_poly.type
_entity_poly.pdbx_seq_one_letter_code
_entity_poly.pdbx_strand_id
1 'polypeptide(L)'
;GRLKVAPEHTSDRTLRQMRKPAFKFFHQFKNKFDRINEKLNLKLQLIPYFISSHPESQLEDMANMAAETRDMGFKLEQVQGFTPTPMTVSTVIYYSGYHPYTLKKMYTARSKSEREDQHRFFFWYKKENRKWISNALKKAGRFDLLKKLIQN
;
A
#
# COMPACT_ATOMS: atom_id res chain seq x y z
N GLY A 1 -18.75 8.90 -13.61
CA GLY A 1 -18.98 8.30 -12.28
C GLY A 1 -17.66 7.76 -11.73
N ARG A 2 -17.56 7.59 -10.40
CA ARG A 2 -16.37 7.04 -9.72
C ARG A 2 -16.73 5.73 -9.01
N LEU A 3 -16.01 4.65 -9.31
CA LEU A 3 -16.15 3.38 -8.62
C LEU A 3 -15.04 3.29 -7.56
N LYS A 4 -15.43 3.22 -6.29
CA LYS A 4 -14.48 3.07 -5.19
C LYS A 4 -14.28 1.58 -4.88
N VAL A 5 -13.04 1.15 -4.75
CA VAL A 5 -12.68 -0.24 -4.41
C VAL A 5 -11.57 -0.21 -3.38
N ALA A 6 -11.61 -1.09 -2.38
CA ALA A 6 -10.61 -1.16 -1.32
C ALA A 6 -9.79 -2.44 -1.43
N PRO A 7 -8.68 -2.44 -2.21
CA PRO A 7 -7.70 -3.51 -2.16
C PRO A 7 -6.84 -3.47 -0.88
N GLU A 8 -6.77 -2.32 -0.22
CA GLU A 8 -6.09 -2.05 1.08
C GLU A 8 -4.57 -2.14 1.07
N HIS A 9 -3.97 -3.13 0.41
CA HIS A 9 -2.51 -3.28 0.27
C HIS A 9 -2.17 -4.08 -0.99
N THR A 10 -0.90 -4.07 -1.42
CA THR A 10 -0.39 -4.93 -2.50
C THR A 10 0.37 -6.17 -2.00
N SER A 11 0.69 -6.24 -0.71
CA SER A 11 1.61 -7.24 -0.16
C SER A 11 0.81 -8.39 0.42
N ASP A 12 1.00 -9.60 -0.10
CA ASP A 12 0.24 -10.77 0.33
C ASP A 12 0.40 -11.07 1.83
N ARG A 13 1.56 -10.77 2.42
CA ARG A 13 1.77 -10.93 3.87
C ARG A 13 0.88 -10.01 4.68
N THR A 14 0.81 -8.73 4.30
CA THR A 14 -0.03 -7.73 4.96
C THR A 14 -1.52 -7.99 4.69
N LEU A 15 -1.89 -8.34 3.46
CA LEU A 15 -3.26 -8.66 3.08
C LEU A 15 -3.83 -9.84 3.85
N ARG A 16 -3.02 -10.87 4.13
CA ARG A 16 -3.43 -11.99 5.00
C ARG A 16 -3.81 -11.51 6.41
N GLN A 17 -3.06 -10.55 6.97
CA GLN A 17 -3.39 -9.96 8.28
C GLN A 17 -4.65 -9.10 8.22
N MET A 18 -4.89 -8.44 7.09
CA MET A 18 -6.13 -7.69 6.80
C MET A 18 -7.33 -8.60 6.48
N ARG A 19 -7.13 -9.92 6.36
CA ARG A 19 -8.14 -10.89 5.89
C ARG A 19 -8.66 -10.56 4.48
N LYS A 20 -7.77 -10.05 3.63
CA LYS A 20 -8.06 -9.68 2.24
C LYS A 20 -7.48 -10.71 1.26
N PRO A 21 -8.12 -10.88 0.09
CA PRO A 21 -7.55 -11.71 -0.96
C PRO A 21 -6.28 -11.08 -1.54
N ALA A 22 -5.49 -11.89 -2.25
CA ALA A 22 -4.26 -11.44 -2.90
C ALA A 22 -4.50 -10.30 -3.91
N PHE A 23 -3.52 -9.39 -4.05
CA PHE A 23 -3.68 -8.21 -4.89
C PHE A 23 -3.88 -8.52 -6.39
N LYS A 24 -3.46 -9.71 -6.85
CA LYS A 24 -3.72 -10.19 -8.22
C LYS A 24 -5.19 -10.15 -8.64
N PHE A 25 -6.13 -10.28 -7.70
CA PHE A 25 -7.55 -10.17 -8.02
C PHE A 25 -7.97 -8.73 -8.34
N PHE A 26 -7.31 -7.74 -7.72
CA PHE A 26 -7.49 -6.33 -8.09
C PHE A 26 -6.94 -6.04 -9.50
N HIS A 27 -5.81 -6.63 -9.89
CA HIS A 27 -5.31 -6.54 -11.26
C HIS A 27 -6.32 -7.08 -12.29
N GLN A 28 -6.86 -8.27 -12.03
CA GLN A 28 -7.88 -8.86 -12.90
C GLN A 28 -9.15 -8.00 -12.96
N PHE A 29 -9.55 -7.44 -11.83
CA PHE A 29 -10.68 -6.53 -11.75
C PHE A 29 -10.43 -5.27 -12.58
N LYS A 30 -9.28 -4.61 -12.42
CA LYS A 30 -8.90 -3.40 -13.17
C LYS A 30 -8.88 -3.67 -14.67
N ASN A 31 -8.27 -4.76 -15.10
CA ASN A 31 -8.21 -5.13 -16.52
C ASN A 31 -9.61 -5.32 -17.13
N LYS A 32 -10.54 -5.94 -16.40
CA LYS A 32 -11.93 -6.07 -16.83
C LYS A 32 -12.64 -4.71 -16.85
N PHE A 33 -12.42 -3.89 -15.82
CA PHE A 33 -12.99 -2.54 -15.71
C PHE A 33 -12.56 -1.67 -16.90
N ASP A 34 -11.25 -1.58 -17.17
CA ASP A 34 -10.69 -0.76 -18.25
C ASP A 34 -11.21 -1.23 -19.61
N ARG A 35 -11.21 -2.55 -19.87
CA ARG A 35 -11.74 -3.11 -21.12
C ARG A 35 -13.21 -2.78 -21.36
N ILE A 36 -14.04 -2.83 -20.32
CA ILE A 36 -15.46 -2.47 -20.43
C ILE A 36 -15.62 -0.97 -20.65
N ASN A 37 -14.84 -0.16 -19.92
CA ASN A 37 -14.85 1.30 -20.01
C ASN A 37 -14.49 1.73 -21.44
N GLU A 38 -13.45 1.15 -22.03
CA GLU A 38 -13.03 1.37 -23.42
C GLU A 38 -14.09 0.89 -24.42
N LYS A 39 -14.56 -0.37 -24.29
CA LYS A 39 -15.55 -0.96 -25.22
C LYS A 39 -16.83 -0.14 -25.32
N LEU A 40 -17.28 0.42 -24.20
CA LEU A 40 -18.52 1.19 -24.11
C LEU A 40 -18.29 2.71 -24.20
N ASN A 41 -17.05 3.17 -24.48
CA ASN A 41 -16.65 4.57 -24.51
C ASN A 41 -17.09 5.36 -23.25
N LEU A 42 -16.98 4.70 -22.10
CA LEU A 42 -17.30 5.27 -20.80
C LEU A 42 -16.07 5.99 -20.24
N LYS A 43 -16.33 7.02 -19.43
CA LYS A 43 -15.30 7.78 -18.70
C LYS A 43 -15.36 7.53 -17.20
N LEU A 44 -15.60 6.27 -16.80
CA LEU A 44 -15.62 5.89 -15.39
C LEU A 44 -14.20 5.90 -14.83
N GLN A 45 -14.07 6.29 -13.56
CA GLN A 45 -12.79 6.29 -12.85
C GLN A 45 -12.83 5.23 -11.75
N LEU A 46 -11.77 4.43 -11.67
CA LEU A 46 -11.55 3.52 -10.56
C LEU A 46 -10.71 4.23 -9.49
N ILE A 47 -11.22 4.30 -8.26
CA ILE A 47 -10.58 4.96 -7.13
C ILE A 47 -10.22 3.89 -6.08
N PRO A 48 -8.96 3.45 -6.01
CA PRO A 48 -8.54 2.49 -4.99
C PRO A 48 -8.25 3.16 -3.65
N TYR A 49 -8.51 2.44 -2.56
CA TYR A 49 -8.18 2.85 -1.20
C TYR A 49 -7.11 1.91 -0.60
N PHE A 50 -6.07 2.50 0.00
CA PHE A 50 -4.92 1.80 0.57
C PHE A 50 -4.61 2.24 2.00
N ILE A 51 -4.07 1.31 2.78
CA ILE A 51 -3.71 1.48 4.18
C ILE A 51 -2.19 1.28 4.35
N SER A 52 -1.53 2.27 4.96
CA SER A 52 -0.12 2.20 5.39
C SER A 52 -0.01 1.78 6.86
N SER A 53 1.18 1.37 7.30
CA SER A 53 1.48 1.10 8.72
C SER A 53 0.65 0.00 9.36
N HIS A 54 0.02 -0.86 8.57
CA HIS A 54 -0.68 -2.04 9.09
C HIS A 54 0.34 -3.03 9.68
N PRO A 55 -0.02 -3.82 10.70
CA PRO A 55 0.80 -4.95 11.13
C PRO A 55 1.29 -5.81 9.96
N GLU A 56 2.56 -6.22 10.04
CA GLU A 56 3.32 -6.93 8.98
C GLU A 56 3.70 -6.09 7.75
N SER A 57 3.24 -4.84 7.63
CA SER A 57 3.70 -3.93 6.58
C SER A 57 5.11 -3.42 6.89
N GLN A 58 6.07 -3.74 6.02
CA GLN A 58 7.43 -3.21 6.06
C GLN A 58 7.55 -1.96 5.19
N LEU A 59 8.61 -1.17 5.42
CA LEU A 59 8.93 -0.03 4.58
C LEU A 59 9.06 -0.40 3.09
N GLU A 60 9.65 -1.56 2.81
CA GLU A 60 9.80 -2.09 1.45
C GLU A 60 8.46 -2.46 0.81
N ASP A 61 7.47 -2.93 1.58
CA ASP A 61 6.13 -3.21 1.06
C ASP A 61 5.47 -1.92 0.55
N MET A 62 5.66 -0.82 1.27
CA MET A 62 5.13 0.48 0.87
C MET A 62 5.83 1.02 -0.38
N ALA A 63 7.14 0.79 -0.51
CA ALA A 63 7.88 1.13 -1.71
C ALA A 63 7.41 0.33 -2.95
N ASN A 64 7.23 -0.98 -2.79
CA ASN A 64 6.67 -1.84 -3.85
C ASN A 64 5.25 -1.40 -4.21
N MET A 65 4.41 -1.12 -3.22
CA MET A 65 3.05 -0.61 -3.42
C MET A 65 3.04 0.70 -4.21
N ALA A 66 3.92 1.64 -3.87
CA ALA A 66 4.02 2.92 -4.58
C ALA A 66 4.40 2.71 -6.05
N ALA A 67 5.33 1.79 -6.34
CA ALA A 67 5.74 1.49 -7.70
C ALA A 67 4.63 0.78 -8.50
N GLU A 68 3.97 -0.21 -7.90
CA GLU A 68 2.90 -0.95 -8.54
C GLU A 68 1.67 -0.07 -8.80
N THR A 69 1.31 0.80 -7.85
CA THR A 69 0.19 1.74 -8.04
C THR A 69 0.50 2.81 -9.06
N ARG A 70 1.75 3.29 -9.14
CA ARG A 70 2.24 4.14 -10.22
C ARG A 70 2.13 3.47 -11.58
N ASP A 71 2.60 2.23 -11.70
CA ASP A 71 2.60 1.48 -12.97
C ASP A 71 1.16 1.23 -13.47
N MET A 72 0.18 1.13 -12.56
CA MET A 72 -1.25 1.07 -12.90
C MET A 72 -1.90 2.43 -13.24
N GLY A 73 -1.15 3.53 -13.16
CA GLY A 73 -1.64 4.88 -13.44
C GLY A 73 -2.33 5.59 -12.27
N PHE A 74 -2.20 5.07 -11.05
CA PHE A 74 -2.81 5.72 -9.88
C PHE A 74 -1.86 6.71 -9.20
N LYS A 75 -2.39 7.90 -8.92
CA LYS A 75 -1.87 8.83 -7.92
C LYS A 75 -2.80 8.77 -6.73
N LEU A 76 -2.34 8.16 -5.65
CA LEU A 76 -3.19 7.87 -4.51
C LEU A 76 -3.46 9.13 -3.69
N GLU A 77 -4.72 9.53 -3.64
CA GLU A 77 -5.21 10.62 -2.79
C GLU A 77 -6.00 10.10 -1.59
N GLN A 78 -6.67 8.95 -1.73
CA GLN A 78 -7.47 8.32 -0.67
C GLN A 78 -6.64 7.23 0.01
N VAL A 79 -5.86 7.65 0.99
CA VAL A 79 -4.98 6.76 1.76
C VAL A 79 -5.19 6.97 3.25
N GLN A 80 -4.95 5.93 4.04
CA GLN A 80 -5.07 5.98 5.48
C GLN A 80 -3.88 5.31 6.17
N GLY A 81 -3.51 5.78 7.36
CA GLY A 81 -2.65 5.04 8.26
C GLY A 81 -3.49 4.07 9.10
N PHE A 82 -2.98 2.87 9.33
CA PHE A 82 -3.65 1.89 10.19
C PHE A 82 -3.97 2.49 11.56
N THR A 83 -5.25 2.45 11.95
CA THR A 83 -5.71 2.86 13.28
C THR A 83 -6.16 1.60 14.02
N PRO A 84 -5.60 1.29 15.21
CA PRO A 84 -6.05 0.15 15.99
C PRO A 84 -7.53 0.31 16.35
N THR A 85 -8.36 -0.59 15.86
CA THR A 85 -9.79 -0.67 16.20
C THR A 85 -10.04 -1.85 17.15
N PRO A 86 -10.85 -1.70 18.20
CA PRO A 86 -11.19 -2.80 19.11
C PRO A 86 -11.70 -4.03 18.36
N MET A 87 -11.56 -5.20 18.99
CA MET A 87 -12.05 -6.48 18.46
C MET A 87 -11.43 -6.94 17.12
N THR A 88 -10.25 -6.43 16.75
CA THR A 88 -9.52 -6.92 15.56
C THR A 88 -8.21 -7.63 15.91
N VAL A 89 -7.88 -8.66 15.12
CA VAL A 89 -6.59 -9.37 15.21
C VAL A 89 -5.42 -8.40 14.99
N SER A 90 -5.54 -7.48 14.04
CA SER A 90 -4.53 -6.46 13.77
C SER A 90 -4.26 -5.58 14.99
N THR A 91 -5.28 -5.24 15.78
CA THR A 91 -5.09 -4.48 17.03
C THR A 91 -4.36 -5.30 18.09
N VAL A 92 -4.68 -6.59 18.23
CA VAL A 92 -3.93 -7.47 19.14
C VAL A 92 -2.46 -7.55 18.72
N ILE A 93 -2.18 -7.69 17.43
CA ILE A 93 -0.81 -7.67 16.91
C ILE A 93 -0.14 -6.33 17.18
N TYR A 94 -0.87 -5.22 16.94
CA TYR A 94 -0.35 -3.88 17.12
C TYR A 94 0.16 -3.65 18.56
N TYR A 95 -0.60 -4.07 19.56
CA TYR A 95 -0.24 -3.89 20.97
C TYR A 95 0.73 -4.96 21.48
N SER A 96 0.48 -6.25 21.21
CA SER A 96 1.30 -7.33 21.74
C SER A 96 2.61 -7.54 20.98
N GLY A 97 2.64 -7.22 19.68
CA GLY A 97 3.73 -7.58 18.77
C GLY A 97 3.69 -9.05 18.30
N TYR A 98 2.62 -9.78 18.62
CA TYR A 98 2.47 -11.20 18.30
C TYR A 98 1.14 -11.48 17.61
N HIS A 99 1.14 -12.43 16.69
CA HIS A 99 -0.07 -12.97 16.12
C HIS A 99 -0.82 -13.83 17.15
N PRO A 100 -2.10 -13.54 17.48
CA PRO A 100 -2.77 -14.11 18.64
C PRO A 100 -2.98 -15.63 18.58
N TYR A 101 -3.05 -16.21 17.39
CA TYR A 101 -3.29 -17.65 17.23
C TYR A 101 -2.02 -18.48 17.03
N THR A 102 -0.94 -17.86 16.54
CA THR A 102 0.29 -18.58 16.17
C THR A 102 1.46 -18.21 17.04
N LEU A 103 1.31 -17.16 17.86
CA LEU A 103 2.35 -16.59 18.72
C LEU A 103 3.62 -16.18 17.95
N LYS A 104 3.52 -16.05 16.62
CA LYS A 104 4.62 -15.54 15.80
C LYS A 104 4.79 -14.04 16.07
N LYS A 105 6.03 -13.62 16.29
CA LYS A 105 6.39 -12.20 16.37
C LYS A 105 6.15 -11.51 15.03
N MET A 106 5.45 -10.39 15.06
CA MET A 106 5.05 -9.63 13.87
C MET A 106 5.59 -8.22 13.96
N TYR A 107 6.09 -7.69 12.84
CA TYR A 107 6.51 -6.29 12.79
C TYR A 107 5.29 -5.36 12.83
N THR A 108 5.42 -4.21 13.46
CA THR A 108 4.41 -3.16 13.45
C THR A 108 5.11 -1.81 13.56
N ALA A 109 4.84 -0.90 12.62
CA ALA A 109 5.28 0.49 12.72
C ALA A 109 4.52 1.19 13.86
N ARG A 110 5.24 1.51 14.94
CA ARG A 110 4.64 2.11 16.16
C ARG A 110 5.04 3.56 16.34
N SER A 111 6.31 3.89 16.10
CA SER A 111 6.77 5.25 16.26
C SER A 111 6.14 6.16 15.20
N LYS A 112 5.96 7.44 15.54
CA LYS A 112 5.47 8.45 14.59
C LYS A 112 6.34 8.47 13.32
N SER A 113 7.66 8.39 13.47
CA SER A 113 8.59 8.37 12.33
C SER A 113 8.38 7.17 11.42
N GLU A 114 8.33 5.94 11.97
CA GLU A 114 8.13 4.74 11.14
C GLU A 114 6.80 4.78 10.36
N ARG A 115 5.75 5.26 11.02
CA ARG A 115 4.43 5.37 10.42
C ARG A 115 4.39 6.42 9.31
N GLU A 116 5.00 7.58 9.55
CA GLU A 116 5.15 8.63 8.55
C GLU A 116 6.00 8.17 7.37
N ASP A 117 7.09 7.45 7.62
CA ASP A 117 7.99 6.92 6.60
C ASP A 117 7.22 5.97 5.66
N GLN A 118 6.43 5.05 6.21
CA GLN A 118 5.54 4.22 5.40
C GLN A 118 4.52 5.05 4.61
N HIS A 119 3.90 6.05 5.26
CA HIS A 119 2.87 6.88 4.66
C HIS A 119 3.40 7.74 3.50
N ARG A 120 4.64 8.25 3.58
CA ARG A 120 5.27 9.10 2.56
C ARG A 120 5.34 8.43 1.18
N PHE A 121 5.45 7.10 1.11
CA PHE A 121 5.50 6.37 -0.15
C PHE A 121 4.25 6.52 -1.01
N PHE A 122 3.06 6.72 -0.40
CA PHE A 122 1.84 7.00 -1.15
C PHE A 122 1.95 8.25 -2.02
N PHE A 123 2.76 9.21 -1.59
CA PHE A 123 2.91 10.51 -2.20
C PHE A 123 4.25 10.64 -2.93
N TRP A 124 4.69 9.55 -3.59
CA TRP A 124 5.95 9.50 -4.34
C TRP A 124 6.09 10.59 -5.41
N TYR A 125 4.96 11.07 -5.94
CA TYR A 125 4.91 12.10 -6.96
C TYR A 125 5.12 13.52 -6.43
N LYS A 126 5.06 13.72 -5.10
CA LYS A 126 5.25 15.03 -4.46
C LYS A 126 6.75 15.37 -4.35
N LYS A 127 7.13 16.60 -4.72
CA LYS A 127 8.54 17.03 -4.82
C LYS A 127 9.25 16.95 -3.47
N GLU A 128 8.57 17.33 -2.40
CA GLU A 128 9.05 17.32 -1.02
C GLU A 128 9.46 15.92 -0.54
N ASN A 129 8.85 14.85 -1.07
CA ASN A 129 9.16 13.47 -0.68
C ASN A 129 10.32 12.87 -1.46
N ARG A 130 10.69 13.42 -2.64
CA ARG A 130 11.66 12.79 -3.55
C ARG A 130 13.03 12.54 -2.91
N LYS A 131 13.55 13.51 -2.15
CA LYS A 131 14.86 13.38 -1.47
C LYS A 131 14.82 12.25 -0.43
N TRP A 132 13.76 12.22 0.38
CA TRP A 132 13.59 11.20 1.40
C TRP A 132 13.42 9.80 0.77
N ILE A 133 12.55 9.66 -0.24
CA ILE A 133 12.34 8.39 -0.97
C ILE A 133 13.66 7.90 -1.59
N SER A 134 14.40 8.79 -2.24
CA SER A 134 15.69 8.44 -2.85
C SER A 134 16.67 7.87 -1.82
N ASN A 135 16.79 8.53 -0.67
CA ASN A 135 17.66 8.07 0.41
C ASN A 135 17.18 6.75 1.02
N ALA A 136 15.88 6.60 1.26
CA ALA A 136 15.29 5.38 1.81
C ALA A 136 15.53 4.17 0.89
N LEU A 137 15.31 4.34 -0.41
CA LEU A 137 15.50 3.27 -1.40
C LEU A 137 16.97 2.91 -1.60
N LYS A 138 17.88 3.90 -1.61
CA LYS A 138 19.33 3.67 -1.64
C LYS A 138 19.79 2.89 -0.42
N LYS A 139 19.33 3.28 0.78
CA LYS A 139 19.65 2.58 2.04
C LYS A 139 19.13 1.14 2.03
N ALA A 140 17.98 0.90 1.41
CA ALA A 140 17.40 -0.43 1.25
C ALA A 140 17.99 -1.23 0.08
N GLY A 141 18.92 -0.68 -0.71
CA GLY A 141 19.48 -1.33 -1.90
C GLY A 141 18.49 -1.52 -3.06
N ARG A 142 17.32 -0.87 -3.01
CA ARG A 142 16.23 -1.00 -4.02
C ARG A 142 16.36 0.01 -5.15
N PHE A 143 17.47 -0.08 -5.90
CA PHE A 143 17.73 0.79 -7.05
C PHE A 143 16.71 0.59 -8.19
N ASP A 144 16.12 -0.59 -8.29
CA ASP A 144 15.03 -0.90 -9.21
C ASP A 144 13.80 -0.01 -8.95
N LEU A 145 13.41 0.15 -7.68
CA LEU A 145 12.31 1.03 -7.29
C LEU A 145 12.68 2.51 -7.37
N LEU A 146 13.94 2.85 -7.13
CA LEU A 146 14.43 4.23 -7.26
C LEU A 146 14.24 4.71 -8.70
N LYS A 147 14.64 3.89 -9.67
CA LYS A 147 14.49 4.20 -11.08
C LYS A 147 13.02 4.36 -11.44
N LYS A 148 12.17 3.44 -10.97
CA LYS A 148 10.72 3.54 -11.16
C LYS A 148 10.15 4.82 -10.57
N LEU A 149 10.34 5.09 -9.28
CA LEU A 149 9.59 6.15 -8.60
C LEU A 149 10.09 7.57 -8.85
N ILE A 150 11.38 7.76 -9.16
CA ILE A 150 12.02 9.09 -9.16
C ILE A 150 12.61 9.48 -10.51
N GLN A 151 13.18 8.53 -11.26
CA GLN A 151 14.02 8.84 -12.43
C GLN A 151 13.26 8.80 -13.77
N ASN A 152 11.97 8.45 -13.74
CA ASN A 152 11.09 8.38 -14.91
C ASN A 152 9.92 9.37 -14.78
#